data_AF-A0A6I4XWG5-F1
#
_entry.id   AF-A0A6I4XWG5-F1
#
_cell.length_a   1.000
_cell.length_b   1.000
_cell.length_c   1.000
_cell.angle_alpha   90.00
_cell.angle_beta   90.00
_cell.angle_gamma   90.00
#
_symmetry.space_group_name_H-M   'P 1'
#
loop_
_entity.id
_entity.type
_entity.pdbx_description
1 polymer ?
#
loop_
_entity_poly.entity_id
_entity_poly.type
_entity_poly.pdbx_seq_one_letter_code
_entity_poly.pdbx_strand_id
1 'polypeptide(L)' 'EAVELPKQFPEFVAAASHCKFRECMHHKEPGCEVKRQVEAGTIATSRYENYLQFLMEIENRRPVYKKKS' A
#
# COMPACT_ATOMS: atom_id res chain seq x y z
N GLU A 1 8.30 -0.97 -11.46
CA GLU A 1 6.85 -1.31 -11.42
C GLU A 1 6.22 -1.12 -10.03
N ALA A 2 6.60 -1.84 -8.97
CA ALA A 2 5.94 -1.71 -7.64
C ALA A 2 5.99 -0.30 -7.01
N VAL A 3 7.09 0.42 -7.23
CA VAL A 3 7.32 1.80 -6.73
C VAL A 3 6.45 2.86 -7.41
N GLU A 4 5.80 2.54 -8.52
CA GLU A 4 4.93 3.49 -9.26
C GLU A 4 3.45 3.28 -8.97
N LEU A 5 3.06 2.10 -8.49
CA LEU A 5 1.71 1.78 -8.08
C LEU A 5 1.13 2.79 -7.08
N PRO A 6 1.79 3.13 -5.94
CA PRO A 6 1.23 4.11 -5.01
C PRO A 6 1.14 5.52 -5.62
N LYS A 7 1.93 5.82 -6.66
CA LYS A 7 1.87 7.11 -7.38
C LYS A 7 0.62 7.26 -8.23
N GLN A 8 -0.06 6.16 -8.57
CA GLN A 8 -1.34 6.18 -9.29
C GLN A 8 -2.52 6.56 -8.39
N PHE A 9 -2.31 6.62 -7.07
CA PHE A 9 -3.35 6.90 -6.10
C PHE A 9 -3.04 8.25 -5.43
N PRO A 10 -3.75 9.35 -5.78
CA PRO A 10 -3.46 10.67 -5.23
C PRO A 10 -3.59 10.73 -3.70
N GLU A 11 -4.53 9.96 -3.16
CA GLU A 11 -4.75 9.70 -1.73
C GLU A 11 -3.48 9.14 -1.05
N PHE A 12 -2.80 8.21 -1.73
CA PHE A 12 -1.60 7.56 -1.22
C PHE A 12 -0.40 8.48 -1.37
N VAL A 13 -0.27 9.23 -2.46
CA VAL A 13 0.80 10.22 -2.64
C VAL A 13 0.74 11.31 -1.57
N ALA A 14 -0.46 11.81 -1.28
CA ALA A 14 -0.69 12.76 -0.20
C ALA A 14 -0.25 12.16 1.14
N ALA A 15 -0.74 10.97 1.49
CA ALA A 15 -0.38 10.28 2.73
C ALA A 15 1.12 9.88 2.81
N ALA A 16 1.74 9.51 1.69
CA ALA A 16 3.13 9.08 1.62
C ALA A 16 4.09 10.19 2.01
N SER A 17 3.73 11.45 1.75
CA SER A 17 4.49 12.63 2.19
C SER A 17 4.50 12.78 3.72
N HIS A 18 3.50 12.20 4.40
CA HIS A 18 3.37 12.17 5.86
C HIS A 18 3.81 10.84 6.49
N CYS A 19 4.24 9.86 5.67
CA CYS A 19 4.78 8.61 6.20
C CYS A 19 6.08 8.87 6.97
N LYS A 20 6.25 8.14 8.07
CA LYS A 20 7.46 8.21 8.89
C LYS A 20 8.72 7.76 8.13
N PHE A 21 8.55 6.87 7.14
CA PHE A 21 9.63 6.32 6.32
C PHE A 21 9.50 6.78 4.87
N ARG A 22 10.63 7.14 4.25
CA ARG A 22 10.68 7.58 2.85
C ARG A 22 10.48 6.43 1.85
N GLU A 23 10.85 5.21 2.23
CA GLU A 23 10.69 4.00 1.42
C GLU A 23 9.49 3.16 1.90
N CYS A 24 8.42 3.83 2.34
CA CYS A 24 7.27 3.12 2.88
C CYS A 24 6.56 2.34 1.76
N MET A 25 6.48 1.01 1.89
CA MET A 25 5.72 0.16 0.96
C MET A 25 4.22 0.12 1.25
N HIS A 26 3.79 0.82 2.31
CA HIS A 26 2.41 0.89 2.79
C HIS A 26 1.77 -0.48 3.08
N HIS A 27 2.56 -1.51 3.37
CA HIS A 27 2.07 -2.87 3.60
C HIS A 27 2.15 -3.28 5.08
N LYS A 28 3.36 -3.34 5.66
CA LYS A 28 3.59 -3.83 7.05
C LYS A 28 4.35 -2.87 7.96
N GLU A 29 4.66 -1.66 7.51
CA GLU A 29 5.49 -0.76 8.31
C GLU A 29 4.71 -0.07 9.44
N PRO A 30 5.31 0.06 10.63
CA PRO A 30 4.71 0.79 11.75
C PRO A 30 4.77 2.30 11.48
N GLY A 31 3.63 2.99 11.51
CA GLY A 31 3.56 4.44 11.26
C GLY A 31 3.38 4.83 9.78
N CYS A 32 2.79 3.95 8.99
CA CYS A 32 2.31 4.27 7.65
C CYS A 32 1.04 5.14 7.73
N GLU A 33 1.12 6.37 7.20
CA GLU A 33 -0.02 7.29 7.22
C GLU A 33 -1.16 6.80 6.33
N VAL A 34 -0.88 6.11 5.22
CA VAL A 34 -1.91 5.49 4.37
C VAL A 34 -2.78 4.57 5.20
N LYS A 35 -2.17 3.68 5.99
CA LYS A 35 -2.91 2.71 6.82
C LYS A 35 -3.74 3.43 7.89
N ARG A 36 -3.17 4.48 8.49
CA ARG A 36 -3.89 5.32 9.45
C ARG A 36 -5.11 6.00 8.81
N GLN A 37 -4.97 6.53 7.60
CA GLN A 37 -6.08 7.13 6.86
C GLN A 37 -7.13 6.12 6.39
N VAL A 38 -6.71 4.88 6.11
CA VAL A 38 -7.64 3.76 5.87
C VAL A 38 -8.45 3.45 7.13
N GLU A 39 -7.78 3.36 8.29
CA GLU A 39 -8.43 3.14 9.59
C GLU A 39 -9.34 4.31 9.99
N ALA A 40 -8.97 5.54 9.63
CA ALA A 40 -9.77 6.74 9.83
C ALA A 40 -10.95 6.88 8.83
N GLY A 41 -11.03 6.01 7.82
CA GLY A 41 -12.05 6.06 6.77
C GLY A 41 -11.85 7.17 5.73
N THR A 42 -10.70 7.85 5.73
CA THR A 42 -10.32 8.85 4.71
C THR A 42 -9.98 8.17 3.38
N ILE A 43 -9.29 7.04 3.44
CA ILE A 43 -9.05 6.17 2.28
C ILE A 43 -9.99 4.99 2.38
N ALA A 44 -10.72 4.69 1.31
CA ALA A 44 -11.61 3.53 1.31
C ALA A 44 -10.81 2.23 1.48
N THR A 45 -11.23 1.36 2.39
CA THR A 45 -10.60 0.07 2.65
C THR A 45 -10.48 -0.76 1.37
N SER A 46 -11.51 -0.75 0.52
CA SER A 46 -11.48 -1.44 -0.78
C SER A 46 -10.38 -0.92 -1.71
N ARG A 47 -10.02 0.38 -1.65
CA ARG A 47 -8.90 0.93 -2.44
C ARG A 47 -7.57 0.40 -1.95
N TYR A 48 -7.41 0.32 -0.63
CA TYR A 48 -6.23 -0.27 0.00
C TYR A 48 -6.09 -1.77 -0.27
N GLU A 49 -7.20 -2.52 -0.24
CA GLU A 49 -7.20 -3.94 -0.61
C GLU A 49 -6.82 -4.15 -2.08
N ASN A 50 -7.33 -3.32 -3.00
CA ASN A 50 -6.91 -3.34 -4.40
C ASN A 50 -5.41 -3.04 -4.54
N TYR A 51 -4.90 -2.03 -3.83
CA TYR A 51 -3.47 -1.72 -3.81
C TYR A 51 -2.63 -2.92 -3.35
N LEU A 52 -3.02 -3.59 -2.26
CA LEU A 52 -2.33 -4.78 -1.78
C LEU A 52 -2.38 -5.95 -2.77
N GLN A 53 -3.50 -6.13 -3.46
CA GLN A 53 -3.63 -7.14 -4.52
C GLN A 53 -2.68 -6.85 -5.68
N PHE A 54 -2.64 -5.62 -6.19
CA PHE A 54 -1.71 -5.24 -7.25
C PHE A 54 -0.25 -5.33 -6.79
N LEU A 55 0.05 -4.90 -5.56
CA LEU A 55 1.38 -5.04 -4.96
C LEU A 55 1.79 -6.51 -4.93
N MET A 56 0.89 -7.38 -4.47
CA MET A 56 1.09 -8.82 -4.46
C MET A 56 1.25 -9.39 -5.86
N GLU A 57 0.49 -8.95 -6.87
CA GLU A 57 0.66 -9.39 -8.26
C GLU A 57 2.02 -8.98 -8.84
N ILE A 58 2.47 -7.75 -8.56
CA ILE A 58 3.78 -7.25 -9.02
C ILE A 58 4.91 -8.01 -8.30
N GLU A 59 4.77 -8.26 -7.00
CA GLU A 59 5.72 -9.10 -6.25
C GLU A 59 5.70 -10.54 -6.75
N ASN A 60 4.53 -11.12 -7.01
CA ASN A 60 4.31 -12.52 -7.38
C ASN A 60 4.61 -12.82 -8.86
N ARG A 61 4.77 -11.79 -9.71
CA ARG A 61 5.52 -11.93 -10.97
C ARG A 61 6.95 -12.43 -10.72
N ARG A 62 7.49 -12.30 -9.50
CA ARG A 62 8.57 -13.13 -8.96
C ARG A 62 7.91 -14.23 -8.12
N PRO A 63 8.12 -15.53 -8.40
CA PRO A 63 7.28 -16.60 -7.85
C PRO A 63 7.39 -16.64 -6.32
N VAL A 64 6.36 -16.19 -5.59
CA VAL A 64 6.30 -16.38 -4.13
C VAL A 64 4.91 -16.85 -3.71
N TYR A 65 4.92 -18.08 -3.20
CA TYR A 65 3.80 -18.92 -2.80
C TYR A 65 2.76 -18.24 -1.91
N LYS A 66 1.48 -18.48 -2.23
CA LYS A 66 0.33 -18.15 -1.39
C LYS A 66 0.41 -18.90 -0.05
N LYS A 67 0.25 -18.18 1.06
CA LYS A 67 -0.24 -18.75 2.32
C LYS A 67 -1.56 -18.09 2.65
N LYS A 68 -2.67 -18.75 2.30
CA LYS A 68 -3.98 -18.51 2.93
C LYS A 68 -4.03 -19.36 4.21
N SER A 69 -4.69 -18.78 5.22
CA SER A 69 -4.86 -19.16 6.63
C SER A 69 -4.93 -20.65 6.95
#